data_AF-W9QRW0-F1
#
_entry.id   AF-W9QRW0-F1
#
_cell.length_a   1.000
_cell.length_b   1.000
_cell.length_c   1.000
_cell.angle_alpha   90.00
_cell.angle_beta   90.00
_cell.angle_gamma   90.00
#
_symmetry.space_group_name_H-M   'P 1'
#
loop_
_entity.id
_entity.type
_entity.pdbx_description
1 polymer ?
#
loop_
_entity_poly.entity_id
_entity_poly.type
_entity_poly.pdbx_seq_one_letter_code
_entity_poly.pdbx_strand_id
1 'polypeptide(L)'
;MSSPYPAATFSDASQYLDRFCARYDITNQSQAALAAALLLPSMGSLKPLRLPTPRTSKAGAPHLATDVSDNKPYRDRIHKSHHIDRLLTLSCHTRGICPLLLSAFYEPRIECNAVTPWLQGTLAAIKHVAGNDSYMVGRMCMERSPRVAFLWLGCIILDLQDKLLQEVHFGQIPIGLHSAAWSGTIQSFIQQRVSNPLVTDGYVSRADECRLLFLSQSEHPIRVPMCQWKPFGKTLVEDVDVEVRVHQQCENHWLQYEGIGWECKDGSLEFQSSHKAGSQNFSGEALIQHTTDVCPTAIDYGELARDRETISENATRSIFGWLRSDGYAPRERDIWDHEWFNMPGSDEDDVRDDVEDDNTTFGTSTGLSPWVESWILDAKASTSDSEASGTHTLVT
;
A
#
# COMPACT_ATOMS: atom_id res chain seq x y z
N MET A 1 -33.71 22.29 -15.57
CA MET A 1 -33.80 23.75 -15.34
C MET A 1 -32.39 24.27 -15.17
N SER A 2 -31.84 25.00 -16.14
CA SER A 2 -30.55 25.68 -15.96
C SER A 2 -30.75 26.89 -15.05
N SER A 3 -29.90 27.02 -14.03
CA SER A 3 -29.87 28.20 -13.16
C SER A 3 -29.67 29.47 -14.00
N PRO A 4 -30.42 30.56 -13.76
CA PRO A 4 -30.31 31.82 -14.52
C PRO A 4 -29.02 32.60 -14.23
N TYR A 5 -28.21 32.15 -13.29
CA TYR A 5 -26.93 32.75 -12.94
C TYR A 5 -25.78 31.88 -13.45
N PRO A 6 -24.78 32.46 -14.14
CA PRO A 6 -23.58 31.72 -14.52
C PRO A 6 -22.90 31.20 -13.25
N ALA A 7 -22.37 29.98 -13.33
CA ALA A 7 -21.57 29.42 -12.24
C ALA A 7 -20.36 30.34 -11.97
N ALA A 8 -20.03 30.53 -10.68
CA ALA A 8 -18.86 31.31 -10.30
C ALA A 8 -17.58 30.68 -10.90
N THR A 9 -16.61 31.52 -11.28
CA THR A 9 -15.29 31.02 -11.68
C THR A 9 -14.61 30.34 -10.49
N PHE A 10 -13.61 29.48 -10.72
CA PHE A 10 -12.83 28.85 -9.64
C PHE A 10 -12.23 29.90 -8.68
N SER A 11 -11.73 31.02 -9.23
CA SER A 11 -11.17 32.12 -8.46
C SER A 11 -12.21 32.77 -7.56
N ASP A 12 -13.39 33.07 -8.10
CA ASP A 12 -14.47 33.70 -7.33
C ASP A 12 -15.03 32.75 -6.26
N ALA A 13 -15.26 31.49 -6.62
CA ALA A 13 -15.74 30.46 -5.69
C ALA A 13 -14.76 30.25 -4.53
N SER A 14 -13.46 30.19 -4.82
CA SER A 14 -12.41 30.08 -3.80
C SER A 14 -12.40 31.31 -2.90
N GLN A 15 -12.50 32.52 -3.46
CA GLN A 15 -12.55 33.75 -2.67
C GLN A 15 -13.79 33.83 -1.76
N TYR A 16 -14.96 33.39 -2.26
CA TYR A 16 -16.18 33.33 -1.46
C TYR A 16 -16.05 32.35 -0.31
N LEU A 17 -15.55 31.14 -0.58
CA LEU A 17 -15.29 30.14 0.45
C LEU A 17 -14.29 30.66 1.50
N ASP A 18 -13.24 31.35 1.05
CA ASP A 18 -12.23 31.89 1.95
C ASP A 18 -12.78 32.96 2.88
N ARG A 19 -13.56 33.90 2.35
CA ARG A 19 -14.23 34.94 3.14
C ARG A 19 -15.20 34.33 4.14
N PHE A 20 -15.96 33.31 3.73
CA PHE A 20 -16.86 32.57 4.60
C PHE A 20 -16.09 31.92 5.75
N CYS A 21 -15.03 31.16 5.45
CA CYS A 21 -14.24 30.48 6.46
C CYS A 21 -13.54 31.44 7.42
N ALA A 22 -13.05 32.58 6.93
CA ALA A 22 -12.45 33.62 7.77
C ALA A 22 -13.48 34.29 8.68
N ARG A 23 -14.68 34.57 8.17
CA ARG A 23 -15.76 35.21 8.95
C ARG A 23 -16.21 34.39 10.15
N TYR A 24 -16.20 33.06 10.02
CA TYR A 24 -16.65 32.15 11.06
C TYR A 24 -15.52 31.45 11.82
N ASP A 25 -14.26 31.80 11.54
CA ASP A 25 -13.07 31.15 12.12
C ASP A 25 -13.07 29.61 11.94
N ILE A 26 -13.42 29.16 10.75
CA ILE A 26 -13.55 27.73 10.41
C ILE A 26 -12.58 27.28 9.31
N THR A 27 -11.48 28.01 9.09
CA THR A 27 -10.48 27.67 8.05
C THR A 27 -9.88 26.27 8.24
N ASN A 28 -9.60 25.84 9.47
CA ASN A 28 -9.13 24.47 9.71
C ASN A 28 -10.22 23.44 9.40
N GLN A 29 -11.48 23.77 9.67
CA GLN A 29 -12.61 22.90 9.34
C GLN A 29 -12.82 22.78 7.83
N SER A 30 -12.50 23.81 7.04
CA SER A 30 -12.64 23.72 5.57
C SER A 30 -11.60 22.81 4.93
N GLN A 31 -10.37 22.75 5.48
CA GLN A 31 -9.36 21.78 5.04
C GLN A 31 -9.76 20.35 5.44
N ALA A 32 -10.28 20.18 6.64
CA ALA A 32 -10.81 18.91 7.13
C ALA A 32 -12.02 18.45 6.28
N ALA A 33 -12.90 19.38 5.91
CA ALA A 33 -14.03 19.13 5.02
C ALA A 33 -13.57 18.77 3.60
N LEU A 34 -12.52 19.42 3.08
CA LEU A 34 -11.92 19.04 1.80
C LEU A 34 -11.37 17.61 1.85
N ALA A 35 -10.63 17.25 2.90
CA ALA A 35 -10.14 15.89 3.10
C ALA A 35 -11.27 14.85 3.08
N ALA A 36 -12.37 15.11 3.79
CA ALA A 36 -13.55 14.26 3.75
C ALA A 36 -14.20 14.23 2.34
N ALA A 37 -14.31 15.39 1.68
CA ALA A 37 -14.91 15.50 0.35
C ALA A 37 -14.19 14.66 -0.70
N LEU A 38 -12.85 14.55 -0.62
CA LEU A 38 -12.04 13.74 -1.53
C LEU A 38 -12.33 12.24 -1.44
N LEU A 39 -12.85 11.77 -0.32
CA LEU A 39 -13.19 10.35 -0.11
C LEU A 39 -14.58 10.01 -0.64
N LEU A 40 -15.47 10.98 -0.81
CA LEU A 40 -16.87 10.74 -1.18
C LEU A 40 -17.04 9.93 -2.48
N PRO A 41 -16.27 10.19 -3.57
CA PRO A 41 -16.42 9.39 -4.80
C PRO A 41 -16.05 7.92 -4.62
N SER A 42 -15.11 7.63 -3.72
CA SER A 42 -14.56 6.27 -3.52
C SER A 42 -15.31 5.51 -2.42
N MET A 43 -15.78 6.22 -1.40
CA MET A 43 -16.28 5.67 -0.15
C MET A 43 -17.74 6.07 0.15
N GLY A 44 -18.37 6.89 -0.70
CA GLY A 44 -19.71 7.42 -0.48
C GLY A 44 -20.85 6.43 -0.67
N SER A 45 -20.60 5.26 -1.29
CA SER A 45 -21.55 4.16 -1.35
C SER A 45 -21.71 3.42 -0.02
N LEU A 46 -20.87 3.71 0.98
CA LEU A 46 -20.67 2.87 2.15
C LEU A 46 -21.63 3.10 3.33
N LYS A 47 -22.69 3.89 3.16
CA LYS A 47 -23.83 4.20 4.06
C LYS A 47 -24.16 5.70 3.96
N PRO A 48 -25.28 6.17 4.52
CA PRO A 48 -25.51 7.60 4.70
C PRO A 48 -24.37 8.20 5.54
N LEU A 49 -23.49 8.96 4.87
CA LEU A 49 -22.36 9.60 5.54
C LEU A 49 -22.87 10.61 6.56
N ARG A 50 -22.44 10.47 7.81
CA ARG A 50 -22.77 11.41 8.87
C ARG A 50 -21.77 12.56 8.83
N LEU A 51 -22.12 13.63 8.14
CA LEU A 51 -21.31 14.84 8.19
C LEU A 51 -21.46 15.50 9.56
N PRO A 52 -20.35 15.82 10.26
CA PRO A 52 -20.44 16.53 11.53
C PRO A 52 -21.04 17.92 11.32
N THR A 53 -21.88 18.35 12.26
CA THR A 53 -22.41 19.71 12.25
C THR A 53 -21.26 20.71 12.46
N PRO A 54 -21.08 21.71 11.57
CA PRO A 54 -20.05 22.72 11.74
C PRO A 54 -20.17 23.39 13.10
N ARG A 55 -19.08 23.41 13.87
CA ARG A 55 -19.02 24.15 15.13
C ARG A 55 -18.78 25.61 14.78
N THR A 56 -19.84 26.39 14.68
CA THR A 56 -19.73 27.85 14.67
C THR A 56 -19.58 28.30 16.12
N SER A 57 -18.50 29.01 16.44
CA SER A 57 -18.45 29.74 17.71
C SER A 57 -19.71 30.62 17.77
N LYS A 58 -20.46 30.57 18.88
CA LYS A 58 -21.70 31.34 19.03
C LYS A 58 -21.41 32.79 18.66
N ALA A 59 -22.07 33.25 17.59
CA ALA A 59 -22.00 34.62 17.12
C ALA A 59 -22.47 35.55 18.24
N GLY A 60 -21.51 36.13 18.95
CA GLY A 60 -21.73 37.08 20.04
C GLY A 60 -20.60 38.10 20.16
N ALA A 61 -19.71 38.21 19.17
CA ALA A 61 -18.88 39.39 18.94
C ALA A 61 -18.19 39.23 17.57
N PRO A 62 -18.21 40.23 16.68
CA PRO A 62 -17.18 40.29 15.66
C PRO A 62 -15.86 40.49 16.40
N HIS A 63 -15.05 39.43 16.53
CA HIS A 63 -13.66 39.62 16.91
C HIS A 63 -13.04 40.45 15.79
N LEU A 64 -12.82 41.74 16.09
CA LEU A 64 -11.91 42.59 15.33
C LEU A 64 -10.65 41.78 15.13
N ALA A 65 -10.29 41.57 13.87
CA ALA A 65 -9.16 40.78 13.45
C ALA A 65 -7.92 41.17 14.28
N THR A 66 -7.57 40.35 15.26
CA THR A 66 -6.26 40.38 15.87
C THR A 66 -5.28 39.94 14.78
N ASP A 67 -4.28 40.78 14.52
CA ASP A 67 -3.32 40.70 13.41
C ASP A 67 -3.06 39.27 12.90
N VAL A 68 -3.70 38.95 11.76
CA VAL A 68 -3.41 37.77 10.94
C VAL A 68 -2.13 38.06 10.15
N SER A 69 -1.00 38.07 10.85
CA SER A 69 0.32 38.22 10.21
C SER A 69 1.00 36.87 9.91
N ASP A 70 0.69 35.78 10.61
CA ASP A 70 1.50 34.54 10.49
C ASP A 70 0.87 33.38 9.70
N ASN A 71 -0.44 33.37 9.43
CA ASN A 71 -1.12 32.25 8.75
C ASN A 71 -1.54 32.52 7.29
N LYS A 72 -1.28 33.73 6.76
CA LYS A 72 -1.44 34.02 5.32
C LYS A 72 -0.62 33.13 4.37
N PRO A 73 0.65 32.75 4.65
CA PRO A 73 1.47 32.07 3.65
C PRO A 73 1.03 30.62 3.36
N TYR A 74 0.39 29.92 4.30
CA TYR A 74 -0.04 28.52 4.09
C TYR A 74 -1.36 28.43 3.30
N ARG A 75 -2.31 29.33 3.58
CA ARG A 75 -3.65 29.36 2.98
C ARG A 75 -3.63 29.68 1.48
N ASP A 76 -2.80 30.66 1.12
CA ASP A 76 -2.52 30.99 -0.28
C ASP A 76 -1.89 29.83 -1.04
N ARG A 77 -1.18 28.93 -0.34
CA ARG A 77 -0.42 27.85 -0.99
C ARG A 77 -1.31 26.80 -1.62
N ILE A 78 -2.38 26.33 -0.97
CA ILE A 78 -3.23 25.25 -1.52
C ILE A 78 -3.99 25.71 -2.77
N HIS A 79 -4.59 26.90 -2.72
CA HIS A 79 -5.38 27.45 -3.82
C HIS A 79 -4.53 28.01 -4.97
N LYS A 80 -3.28 28.45 -4.71
CA LYS A 80 -2.38 29.01 -5.76
C LYS A 80 -1.44 27.99 -6.42
N SER A 81 -1.34 26.74 -5.96
CA SER A 81 -0.25 25.82 -6.37
C SER A 81 -0.66 24.58 -7.19
N HIS A 82 -1.80 24.61 -7.89
CA HIS A 82 -2.34 23.42 -8.62
C HIS A 82 -2.59 22.18 -7.73
N HIS A 83 -2.44 22.30 -6.40
CA HIS A 83 -2.69 21.18 -5.49
C HIS A 83 -4.16 20.77 -5.48
N ILE A 84 -5.10 21.71 -5.60
CA ILE A 84 -6.52 21.39 -5.72
C ILE A 84 -6.79 20.55 -6.97
N ASP A 85 -6.23 20.91 -8.13
CA ASP A 85 -6.40 20.12 -9.36
C ASP A 85 -5.87 18.69 -9.19
N ARG A 86 -4.70 18.53 -8.56
CA ARG A 86 -4.14 17.21 -8.24
C ARG A 86 -5.04 16.40 -7.30
N LEU A 87 -5.56 17.03 -6.25
CA LEU A 87 -6.45 16.37 -5.29
C LEU A 87 -7.79 15.98 -5.93
N LEU A 88 -8.37 16.86 -6.75
CA LEU A 88 -9.58 16.58 -7.53
C LEU A 88 -9.33 15.39 -8.47
N THR A 89 -8.22 15.40 -9.20
CA THR A 89 -7.86 14.30 -10.10
C THR A 89 -7.70 12.99 -9.32
N LEU A 90 -7.05 13.04 -8.15
CA LEU A 90 -6.92 11.87 -7.28
C LEU A 90 -8.30 11.36 -6.81
N SER A 91 -9.23 12.24 -6.47
CA SER A 91 -10.59 11.86 -6.05
C SER A 91 -11.40 11.20 -7.18
N CYS A 92 -11.12 11.54 -8.45
CA CYS A 92 -11.71 10.89 -9.61
C CYS A 92 -11.18 9.46 -9.82
N HIS A 93 -9.98 9.15 -9.32
CA HIS A 93 -9.42 7.80 -9.36
C HIS A 93 -9.91 6.99 -8.15
N THR A 94 -11.19 6.59 -8.20
CA THR A 94 -11.89 5.99 -7.05
C THR A 94 -11.27 4.72 -6.49
N ARG A 95 -10.55 3.96 -7.33
CA ARG A 95 -9.84 2.75 -6.92
C ARG A 95 -8.50 3.01 -6.23
N GLY A 96 -7.93 4.22 -6.32
CA GLY A 96 -6.61 4.54 -5.75
C GLY A 96 -6.64 5.05 -4.32
N ILE A 97 -7.77 5.57 -3.84
CA ILE A 97 -7.88 6.12 -2.47
C ILE A 97 -7.69 5.03 -1.40
N CYS A 98 -8.30 3.85 -1.60
CA CYS A 98 -8.17 2.75 -0.64
C CYS A 98 -6.71 2.23 -0.54
N PRO A 99 -6.01 1.90 -1.64
CA PRO A 99 -4.57 1.60 -1.62
C PRO A 99 -3.73 2.65 -0.88
N LEU A 100 -4.02 3.94 -1.08
CA LEU A 100 -3.31 5.02 -0.41
C LEU A 100 -3.45 4.95 1.11
N LEU A 101 -4.67 4.82 1.61
CA LEU A 101 -4.93 4.70 3.05
C LEU A 101 -4.29 3.45 3.63
N LEU A 102 -4.46 2.31 2.96
CA LEU A 102 -3.95 1.02 3.42
C LEU A 102 -2.43 0.86 3.27
N SER A 103 -1.74 1.79 2.59
CA SER A 103 -0.27 1.86 2.57
C SER A 103 0.36 1.91 3.96
N ALA A 104 -0.38 2.42 4.97
CA ALA A 104 0.08 2.43 6.36
C ALA A 104 0.34 1.02 6.93
N PHE A 105 -0.27 -0.03 6.36
CA PHE A 105 -0.12 -1.42 6.80
C PHE A 105 0.90 -2.19 5.96
N TYR A 106 1.42 -1.59 4.90
CA TYR A 106 2.48 -2.18 4.09
C TYR A 106 3.84 -1.97 4.77
N GLU A 107 4.70 -3.00 4.70
CA GLU A 107 6.07 -2.96 5.20
C GLU A 107 7.02 -3.62 4.18
N PRO A 108 7.89 -2.84 3.52
CA PRO A 108 8.85 -3.31 2.51
C PRO A 108 9.66 -4.56 2.83
N ARG A 109 9.95 -4.79 4.12
CA ARG A 109 10.83 -5.86 4.57
C ARG A 109 10.13 -7.21 4.69
N ILE A 110 8.80 -7.21 4.82
CA ILE A 110 8.01 -8.42 5.01
C ILE A 110 7.89 -9.19 3.69
N GLU A 111 8.19 -10.48 3.77
CA GLU A 111 8.04 -11.44 2.68
C GLU A 111 6.62 -12.01 2.65
N CYS A 112 6.20 -12.51 1.49
CA CYS A 112 4.85 -13.01 1.27
C CYS A 112 4.41 -14.12 2.24
N ASN A 113 5.34 -14.92 2.76
CA ASN A 113 5.07 -15.98 3.75
C ASN A 113 4.90 -15.46 5.18
N ALA A 114 5.28 -14.21 5.48
CA ALA A 114 5.24 -13.63 6.82
C ALA A 114 4.15 -12.54 6.98
N VAL A 115 3.20 -12.48 6.07
CA VAL A 115 2.18 -11.41 6.03
C VAL A 115 1.15 -11.57 7.15
N THR A 116 0.66 -12.79 7.37
CA THR A 116 -0.31 -13.07 8.45
C THR A 116 0.18 -12.57 9.81
N PRO A 117 1.36 -13.00 10.31
CA PRO A 117 1.83 -12.54 11.62
C PRO A 117 2.10 -11.03 11.65
N TRP A 118 2.54 -10.43 10.54
CA TRP A 118 2.71 -8.97 10.44
C TRP A 118 1.38 -8.22 10.63
N LEU A 119 0.34 -8.59 9.88
CA LEU A 119 -0.95 -7.91 9.93
C LEU A 119 -1.68 -8.18 11.24
N GLN A 120 -1.72 -9.42 11.71
CA GLN A 120 -2.34 -9.74 12.99
C GLN A 120 -1.62 -9.04 14.16
N GLY A 121 -0.28 -9.03 14.15
CA GLY A 121 0.51 -8.32 15.16
C GLY A 121 0.28 -6.82 15.15
N THR A 122 0.14 -6.23 13.95
CA THR A 122 -0.20 -4.81 13.79
C THR A 122 -1.60 -4.50 14.34
N LEU A 123 -2.60 -5.32 14.02
CA LEU A 123 -3.97 -5.15 14.52
C LEU A 123 -4.05 -5.34 16.05
N ALA A 124 -3.32 -6.29 16.62
CA ALA A 124 -3.23 -6.49 18.06
C ALA A 124 -2.61 -5.26 18.75
N ALA A 125 -1.54 -4.69 18.18
CA ALA A 125 -0.93 -3.47 18.69
C ALA A 125 -1.89 -2.27 18.64
N ILE A 126 -2.63 -2.11 17.53
CA ILE A 126 -3.65 -1.06 17.41
C ILE A 126 -4.76 -1.26 18.45
N LYS A 127 -5.32 -2.47 18.57
CA LYS A 127 -6.36 -2.79 19.57
C LYS A 127 -5.88 -2.52 20.99
N HIS A 128 -4.62 -2.82 21.30
CA HIS A 128 -4.04 -2.59 22.61
C HIS A 128 -3.88 -1.09 22.94
N VAL A 129 -3.41 -0.28 21.98
CA VAL A 129 -3.12 1.15 22.20
C VAL A 129 -4.36 2.02 22.05
N ALA A 130 -5.16 1.79 21.00
CA ALA A 130 -6.31 2.61 20.67
C ALA A 130 -7.62 2.09 21.29
N GLY A 131 -7.72 0.79 21.61
CA GLY A 131 -8.98 0.18 22.02
C GLY A 131 -10.06 0.42 20.96
N ASN A 132 -11.16 1.09 21.36
CA ASN A 132 -12.25 1.50 20.48
C ASN A 132 -12.19 2.99 20.08
N ASP A 133 -11.06 3.67 20.32
CA ASP A 133 -10.89 5.07 19.97
C ASP A 133 -10.48 5.22 18.50
N SER A 134 -11.48 5.47 17.64
CA SER A 134 -11.29 5.65 16.20
C SER A 134 -10.40 6.85 15.85
N TYR A 135 -10.31 7.86 16.71
CA TYR A 135 -9.38 8.98 16.52
C TYR A 135 -7.94 8.51 16.73
N MET A 136 -7.68 7.71 17.77
CA MET A 136 -6.35 7.14 18.02
C MET A 136 -5.89 6.23 16.88
N VAL A 137 -6.76 5.35 16.36
CA VAL A 137 -6.46 4.53 15.17
C VAL A 137 -6.03 5.40 14.00
N GLY A 138 -6.83 6.43 13.69
CA GLY A 138 -6.55 7.34 12.59
C GLY A 138 -5.23 8.09 12.79
N ARG A 139 -4.95 8.57 14.02
CA ARG A 139 -3.67 9.22 14.37
C ARG A 139 -2.48 8.28 14.18
N MET A 140 -2.56 7.04 14.64
CA MET A 140 -1.49 6.04 14.43
C MET A 140 -1.20 5.85 12.93
N CYS A 141 -2.25 5.77 12.10
CA CYS A 141 -2.08 5.64 10.65
C CYS A 141 -1.52 6.91 9.99
N MET A 142 -1.91 8.10 10.47
CA MET A 142 -1.34 9.38 10.03
C MET A 142 0.16 9.47 10.32
N GLU A 143 0.60 9.07 11.51
CA GLU A 143 2.02 9.06 11.89
C GLU A 143 2.82 8.02 11.08
N ARG A 144 2.22 6.84 10.81
CA ARG A 144 2.87 5.78 10.02
C ARG A 144 2.93 6.10 8.52
N SER A 145 1.97 6.84 7.98
CA SER A 145 1.97 7.28 6.57
C SER A 145 1.67 8.78 6.41
N PRO A 146 2.64 9.67 6.73
CA PRO A 146 2.43 11.12 6.74
C PRO A 146 2.01 11.70 5.39
N ARG A 147 2.43 11.08 4.28
CA ARG A 147 2.12 11.52 2.91
C ARG A 147 0.62 11.51 2.59
N VAL A 148 -0.14 10.67 3.29
CA VAL A 148 -1.60 10.52 3.13
C VAL A 148 -2.35 10.82 4.43
N ALA A 149 -1.69 11.44 5.42
CA ALA A 149 -2.31 11.77 6.70
C ALA A 149 -3.59 12.63 6.55
N PHE A 150 -3.63 13.50 5.55
CA PHE A 150 -4.83 14.30 5.26
C PHE A 150 -6.02 13.43 4.83
N LEU A 151 -5.81 12.30 4.13
CA LEU A 151 -6.88 11.38 3.79
C LEU A 151 -7.40 10.66 5.04
N TRP A 152 -6.51 10.27 5.96
CA TRP A 152 -6.89 9.69 7.25
C TRP A 152 -7.73 10.65 8.10
N LEU A 153 -7.46 11.95 8.06
CA LEU A 153 -8.33 12.95 8.69
C LEU A 153 -9.76 12.90 8.11
N GLY A 154 -9.87 12.78 6.78
CA GLY A 154 -11.16 12.56 6.10
C GLY A 154 -11.84 11.27 6.57
N CYS A 155 -11.08 10.18 6.71
CA CYS A 155 -11.61 8.91 7.22
C CYS A 155 -12.17 9.04 8.64
N ILE A 156 -11.49 9.79 9.52
CA ILE A 156 -11.98 10.05 10.88
C ILE A 156 -13.30 10.81 10.88
N ILE A 157 -13.40 11.83 10.02
CA ILE A 157 -14.61 12.66 9.91
C ILE A 157 -15.80 11.86 9.38
N LEU A 158 -15.52 10.92 8.47
CA LEU A 158 -16.53 10.07 7.83
C LEU A 158 -16.76 8.73 8.55
N ASP A 159 -16.05 8.47 9.66
CA ASP A 159 -16.15 7.24 10.45
C ASP A 159 -15.89 5.95 9.63
N LEU A 160 -14.77 5.94 8.89
CA LEU A 160 -14.40 4.87 7.95
C LEU A 160 -13.31 3.90 8.48
N GLN A 161 -12.77 4.13 9.67
CA GLN A 161 -11.56 3.46 10.17
C GLN A 161 -11.78 1.97 10.38
N ASP A 162 -12.87 1.59 11.06
CA ASP A 162 -13.17 0.18 11.37
C ASP A 162 -13.32 -0.66 10.10
N LYS A 163 -13.90 -0.06 9.05
CA LYS A 163 -14.01 -0.70 7.74
C LYS A 163 -12.62 -0.93 7.13
N LEU A 164 -11.75 0.08 7.16
CA LEU A 164 -10.39 -0.07 6.64
C LEU A 164 -9.60 -1.12 7.43
N LEU A 165 -9.75 -1.15 8.76
CA LEU A 165 -9.14 -2.20 9.59
C LEU A 165 -9.70 -3.60 9.27
N GLN A 166 -10.98 -3.70 8.90
CA GLN A 166 -11.57 -4.96 8.46
C GLN A 166 -10.95 -5.45 7.14
N GLU A 167 -10.69 -4.58 6.18
CA GLU A 167 -9.95 -4.93 4.95
C GLU A 167 -8.54 -5.45 5.29
N VAL A 168 -7.84 -4.79 6.21
CA VAL A 168 -6.52 -5.23 6.71
C VAL A 168 -6.61 -6.60 7.38
N HIS A 169 -7.63 -6.84 8.20
CA HIS A 169 -7.87 -8.12 8.85
C HIS A 169 -8.04 -9.26 7.85
N PHE A 170 -8.65 -8.99 6.68
CA PHE A 170 -8.77 -9.97 5.60
C PHE A 170 -7.58 -10.00 4.64
N GLY A 171 -6.52 -9.21 4.89
CA GLY A 171 -5.37 -9.10 3.99
C GLY A 171 -5.66 -8.38 2.67
N GLN A 172 -6.81 -7.71 2.57
CA GLN A 172 -7.27 -6.99 1.37
C GLN A 172 -6.62 -5.61 1.29
N ILE A 173 -5.33 -5.60 0.98
CA ILE A 173 -4.54 -4.36 0.81
C ILE A 173 -4.21 -4.22 -0.69
N PRO A 174 -5.08 -3.55 -1.48
CA PRO A 174 -4.91 -3.40 -2.91
C PRO A 174 -3.73 -2.49 -3.25
N ILE A 175 -3.19 -2.66 -4.46
CA ILE A 175 -2.10 -1.85 -5.02
C ILE A 175 -2.68 -0.87 -6.05
N GLY A 176 -2.28 0.39 -5.98
CA GLY A 176 -2.60 1.41 -6.96
C GLY A 176 -1.35 2.19 -7.37
N LEU A 177 -0.52 1.63 -8.27
CA LEU A 177 0.79 2.20 -8.65
C LEU A 177 0.69 3.67 -9.12
N HIS A 178 -0.36 4.04 -9.85
CA HIS A 178 -0.59 5.43 -10.26
C HIS A 178 -0.83 6.36 -9.07
N SER A 179 -1.72 5.97 -8.15
CA SER A 179 -1.98 6.74 -6.93
C SER A 179 -0.74 6.80 -6.02
N ALA A 180 0.01 5.70 -5.95
CA ALA A 180 1.24 5.59 -5.20
C ALA A 180 2.30 6.56 -5.72
N ALA A 181 2.49 6.60 -7.04
CA ALA A 181 3.36 7.55 -7.71
C ALA A 181 2.99 9.02 -7.41
N TRP A 182 1.70 9.35 -7.44
CA TRP A 182 1.23 10.74 -7.25
C TRP A 182 1.33 11.26 -5.82
N SER A 183 0.98 10.40 -4.86
CA SER A 183 1.09 10.70 -3.42
C SER A 183 2.51 10.50 -2.89
N GLY A 184 3.34 9.89 -3.72
CA GLY A 184 4.62 9.33 -3.37
C GLY A 184 4.59 8.28 -2.25
N THR A 185 3.52 7.50 -2.12
CA THR A 185 3.48 6.36 -1.19
C THR A 185 4.12 5.11 -1.80
N ILE A 186 4.55 4.19 -0.94
CA ILE A 186 5.03 2.88 -1.33
C ILE A 186 3.99 1.85 -0.85
N GLN A 187 3.46 1.08 -1.79
CA GLN A 187 2.37 0.13 -1.60
C GLN A 187 2.74 -1.30 -2.00
N SER A 188 3.82 -1.48 -2.77
CA SER A 188 4.28 -2.79 -3.21
C SER A 188 5.80 -2.80 -3.40
N PHE A 189 6.39 -3.99 -3.28
CA PHE A 189 7.81 -4.21 -3.47
C PHE A 189 8.26 -3.88 -4.90
N ILE A 190 7.34 -3.90 -5.87
CA ILE A 190 7.60 -3.62 -7.29
C ILE A 190 8.00 -2.15 -7.54
N GLN A 191 7.66 -1.25 -6.60
CA GLN A 191 8.05 0.17 -6.67
C GLN A 191 9.50 0.40 -6.25
N GLN A 192 10.14 -0.58 -5.59
CA GLN A 192 11.52 -0.45 -5.14
C GLN A 192 12.48 -0.59 -6.32
N ARG A 193 13.67 -0.01 -6.17
CA ARG A 193 14.76 -0.17 -7.12
C ARG A 193 15.21 -1.63 -7.14
N VAL A 194 15.62 -2.08 -8.31
CA VAL A 194 16.36 -3.34 -8.45
C VAL A 194 17.69 -3.21 -7.71
N SER A 195 18.08 -4.27 -6.99
CA SER A 195 19.34 -4.30 -6.25
C SER A 195 20.55 -4.06 -7.16
N ASN A 196 21.58 -3.40 -6.62
CA ASN A 196 22.88 -3.24 -7.27
C ASN A 196 23.98 -3.68 -6.29
N PRO A 197 24.74 -4.76 -6.56
CA PRO A 197 24.67 -5.60 -7.77
C PRO A 197 23.40 -6.45 -7.86
N LEU A 198 22.93 -6.77 -9.08
CA LEU A 198 21.78 -7.66 -9.30
C LEU A 198 22.09 -9.09 -8.85
N VAL A 199 23.29 -9.56 -9.18
CA VAL A 199 23.75 -10.92 -8.90
C VAL A 199 24.65 -10.91 -7.69
N THR A 200 24.33 -11.72 -6.69
CA THR A 200 25.17 -11.96 -5.51
C THR A 200 25.33 -13.47 -5.35
N ASP A 201 26.57 -13.96 -5.27
CA ASP A 201 26.92 -15.37 -5.13
C ASP A 201 26.33 -16.29 -6.23
N GLY A 202 26.13 -15.76 -7.44
CA GLY A 202 25.52 -16.50 -8.55
C GLY A 202 23.99 -16.56 -8.52
N TYR A 203 23.35 -15.80 -7.62
CA TYR A 203 21.89 -15.76 -7.47
C TYR A 203 21.33 -14.36 -7.69
N VAL A 204 20.08 -14.29 -8.14
CA VAL A 204 19.24 -13.08 -8.21
C VAL A 204 18.12 -13.23 -7.19
N SER A 205 17.80 -12.16 -6.44
CA SER A 205 16.65 -12.23 -5.52
C SER A 205 15.35 -12.39 -6.33
N ARG A 206 14.41 -13.25 -5.88
CA ARG A 206 13.12 -13.39 -6.59
C ARG A 206 12.36 -12.07 -6.67
N ALA A 207 12.59 -11.18 -5.71
CA ALA A 207 12.03 -9.83 -5.72
C ALA A 207 12.57 -8.98 -6.88
N ASP A 208 13.88 -9.05 -7.16
CA ASP A 208 14.50 -8.35 -8.29
C ASP A 208 14.16 -9.00 -9.62
N GLU A 209 14.06 -10.32 -9.65
CA GLU A 209 13.53 -11.07 -10.80
C GLU A 209 12.13 -10.56 -11.16
N CYS A 210 11.22 -10.47 -10.17
CA CYS A 210 9.89 -9.90 -10.39
C CYS A 210 9.91 -8.45 -10.88
N ARG A 211 10.78 -7.60 -10.32
CA ARG A 211 10.91 -6.20 -10.73
C ARG A 211 11.36 -6.08 -12.18
N LEU A 212 12.37 -6.85 -12.57
CA LEU A 212 12.89 -6.84 -13.93
C LEU A 212 11.85 -7.38 -14.91
N LEU A 213 11.21 -8.50 -14.61
CA LEU A 213 10.11 -9.05 -15.42
C LEU A 213 8.97 -8.05 -15.59
N PHE A 214 8.63 -7.29 -14.55
CA PHE A 214 7.62 -6.24 -14.65
C PHE A 214 8.07 -5.07 -15.53
N LEU A 215 9.33 -4.66 -15.44
CA LEU A 215 9.88 -3.55 -16.22
C LEU A 215 10.15 -3.93 -17.69
N SER A 216 10.39 -5.21 -17.98
CA SER A 216 10.72 -5.70 -19.32
C SER A 216 9.51 -6.11 -20.15
N GLN A 217 8.28 -5.96 -19.64
CA GLN A 217 7.07 -6.36 -20.38
C GLN A 217 6.91 -5.51 -21.64
N SER A 218 6.85 -6.18 -22.79
CA SER A 218 6.63 -5.56 -24.10
C SER A 218 5.17 -5.66 -24.55
N GLU A 219 4.39 -6.56 -23.95
CA GLU A 219 3.02 -6.87 -24.36
C GLU A 219 1.96 -6.08 -23.57
N HIS A 220 0.91 -5.66 -24.26
CA HIS A 220 -0.29 -5.07 -23.67
C HIS A 220 -1.41 -6.12 -23.65
N PRO A 221 -2.09 -6.36 -22.51
CA PRO A 221 -2.02 -5.60 -21.26
C PRO A 221 -0.86 -6.02 -20.34
N ILE A 222 -0.25 -5.03 -19.68
CA ILE A 222 0.78 -5.23 -18.65
C ILE A 222 0.21 -6.06 -17.49
N ARG A 223 0.89 -7.15 -17.15
CA ARG A 223 0.56 -8.02 -16.02
C ARG A 223 1.20 -7.49 -14.74
N VAL A 224 0.47 -6.66 -14.01
CA VAL A 224 0.90 -6.14 -12.70
C VAL A 224 0.75 -7.22 -11.63
N PRO A 225 1.77 -7.47 -10.77
CA PRO A 225 1.58 -8.35 -9.61
C PRO A 225 0.49 -7.80 -8.69
N MET A 226 -0.54 -8.58 -8.43
CA MET A 226 -1.61 -8.20 -7.49
C MET A 226 -1.15 -8.29 -6.02
N CYS A 227 -0.06 -9.03 -5.76
CA CYS A 227 0.55 -9.15 -4.45
C CYS A 227 1.55 -8.01 -4.19
N GLN A 228 1.39 -7.37 -3.03
CA GLN A 228 2.20 -6.26 -2.57
C GLN A 228 3.52 -6.70 -1.93
N TRP A 229 3.54 -7.94 -1.45
CA TRP A 229 4.64 -8.52 -0.70
C TRP A 229 5.63 -9.19 -1.64
N LYS A 230 6.92 -9.05 -1.32
CA LYS A 230 7.98 -9.66 -2.12
C LYS A 230 8.00 -11.17 -1.94
N PRO A 231 8.36 -11.95 -2.98
CA PRO A 231 8.67 -13.35 -2.82
C PRO A 231 9.95 -13.51 -1.97
N PHE A 232 10.01 -14.58 -1.20
CA PHE A 232 11.21 -14.96 -0.45
C PHE A 232 12.22 -15.72 -1.33
N GLY A 233 13.47 -15.72 -0.88
CA GLY A 233 14.54 -16.50 -1.51
C GLY A 233 15.10 -15.90 -2.80
N LYS A 234 15.88 -16.72 -3.50
CA LYS A 234 16.67 -16.32 -4.67
C LYS A 234 16.62 -17.42 -5.72
N THR A 235 16.84 -17.03 -6.97
CA THR A 235 16.91 -17.91 -8.15
C THR A 235 18.34 -17.93 -8.65
N LEU A 236 18.85 -19.11 -9.01
CA LEU A 236 20.18 -19.23 -9.59
C LEU A 236 20.20 -18.53 -10.95
N VAL A 237 21.30 -17.86 -11.28
CA VAL A 237 21.39 -17.06 -12.51
C VAL A 237 21.11 -17.87 -13.79
N GLU A 238 21.40 -19.16 -13.81
CA GLU A 238 21.11 -20.04 -14.96
C GLU A 238 19.61 -20.34 -15.12
N ASP A 239 18.85 -20.26 -14.03
CA ASP A 239 17.42 -20.62 -13.94
C ASP A 239 16.49 -19.39 -14.03
N VAL A 240 17.01 -18.16 -13.99
CA VAL A 240 16.21 -16.95 -14.19
C VAL A 240 15.80 -16.77 -15.66
N ASP A 241 14.65 -16.14 -15.86
CA ASP A 241 14.13 -15.78 -17.17
C ASP A 241 15.16 -15.04 -18.05
N VAL A 242 15.14 -15.29 -19.35
CA VAL A 242 16.12 -14.73 -20.30
C VAL A 242 16.07 -13.19 -20.27
N GLU A 243 14.86 -12.65 -20.16
CA GLU A 243 14.52 -11.25 -20.02
C GLU A 243 15.19 -10.62 -18.80
N VAL A 244 15.40 -11.39 -17.72
CA VAL A 244 16.11 -10.92 -16.53
C VAL A 244 17.62 -11.01 -16.74
N ARG A 245 18.11 -12.09 -17.37
CA ARG A 245 19.55 -12.31 -17.62
C ARG A 245 20.19 -11.22 -18.46
N VAL A 246 19.49 -10.67 -19.45
CA VAL A 246 20.03 -9.58 -20.28
C VAL A 246 20.33 -8.30 -19.48
N HIS A 247 19.75 -8.16 -18.27
CA HIS A 247 19.95 -7.00 -17.40
C HIS A 247 21.04 -7.21 -16.33
N GLN A 248 21.80 -8.31 -16.35
CA GLN A 248 22.86 -8.59 -15.35
C GLN A 248 23.90 -7.49 -15.18
N GLN A 249 24.26 -6.82 -16.28
CA GLN A 249 25.26 -5.75 -16.29
C GLN A 249 24.64 -4.36 -16.22
N CYS A 250 23.30 -4.28 -16.18
CA CYS A 250 22.65 -3.00 -16.09
C CYS A 250 22.58 -2.51 -14.65
N GLU A 251 22.56 -1.19 -14.49
CA GLU A 251 22.38 -0.53 -13.21
C GLU A 251 21.07 0.26 -13.20
N ASN A 252 20.55 0.57 -12.00
CA ASN A 252 19.49 1.56 -11.80
C ASN A 252 18.14 1.27 -12.50
N HIS A 253 17.70 0.02 -12.51
CA HIS A 253 16.34 -0.32 -12.93
C HIS A 253 15.31 0.02 -11.83
N TRP A 254 14.31 0.83 -12.16
CA TRP A 254 13.21 1.18 -11.25
C TRP A 254 12.02 1.79 -12.00
N LEU A 255 10.83 1.72 -11.39
CA LEU A 255 9.63 2.34 -11.93
C LEU A 255 9.62 3.85 -11.69
N GLN A 256 9.68 4.65 -12.76
CA GLN A 256 9.63 6.10 -12.69
C GLN A 256 8.28 6.64 -13.18
N TYR A 257 7.71 7.57 -12.42
CA TYR A 257 6.50 8.29 -12.86
C TYR A 257 6.83 9.39 -13.86
N GLU A 258 6.31 9.27 -15.08
CA GLU A 258 6.63 10.20 -16.17
C GLU A 258 5.71 11.44 -16.20
N GLY A 259 4.42 11.27 -15.92
CA GLY A 259 3.44 12.35 -16.04
C GLY A 259 2.00 11.85 -16.16
N ILE A 260 1.09 12.77 -16.45
CA ILE A 260 -0.33 12.50 -16.67
C ILE A 260 -0.71 12.97 -18.08
N GLY A 261 -1.42 12.13 -18.82
CA GLY A 261 -2.05 12.49 -20.09
C GLY A 261 -3.52 12.79 -19.90
N TRP A 262 -3.99 13.90 -20.46
CA TRP A 262 -5.41 14.25 -20.55
C TRP A 262 -5.89 13.98 -21.97
N GLU A 263 -6.86 13.10 -22.12
CA GLU A 263 -7.58 12.93 -23.38
C GLU A 263 -8.68 14.00 -23.46
N CYS A 264 -8.47 14.97 -24.34
CA CYS A 264 -9.39 16.08 -24.56
C CYS A 264 -10.56 15.63 -25.46
N LYS A 265 -11.66 16.38 -25.42
CA LYS A 265 -12.89 16.07 -26.21
C LYS A 265 -12.66 16.07 -27.72
N ASP A 266 -11.63 16.75 -28.19
CA ASP A 266 -11.22 16.80 -29.58
C ASP A 266 -10.31 15.63 -29.98
N GLY A 267 -10.05 14.69 -29.06
CA GLY A 267 -9.15 13.55 -29.26
C GLY A 267 -7.67 13.90 -29.12
N SER A 268 -7.32 15.14 -28.76
CA SER A 268 -5.94 15.50 -28.46
C SER A 268 -5.51 14.92 -27.11
N LEU A 269 -4.24 14.50 -27.02
CA LEU A 269 -3.63 14.06 -25.77
C LEU A 269 -2.73 15.17 -25.24
N GLU A 270 -3.13 15.84 -24.16
CA GLU A 270 -2.28 16.79 -23.47
C GLU A 270 -1.47 16.10 -22.38
N PHE A 271 -0.16 15.96 -22.60
CA PHE A 271 0.73 15.34 -21.63
C PHE A 271 1.38 16.37 -20.70
N GLN A 272 1.12 16.22 -19.41
CA GLN A 272 1.76 16.98 -18.34
C GLN A 272 2.85 16.13 -17.69
N SER A 273 4.11 16.40 -18.06
CA SER A 273 5.28 15.72 -17.51
C SER A 273 5.54 16.07 -16.03
N SER A 274 5.93 15.06 -15.26
CA SER A 274 6.38 15.17 -13.87
C SER A 274 7.61 16.05 -13.70
N HIS A 275 8.50 16.14 -14.70
CA HIS A 275 9.72 16.95 -14.62
C HIS A 275 9.45 18.47 -14.56
N LYS A 276 8.34 18.94 -15.12
CA LYS A 276 7.90 20.35 -15.00
C LYS A 276 7.25 20.63 -13.64
N ALA A 277 6.89 19.59 -12.89
CA ALA A 277 6.13 19.63 -11.66
C ALA A 277 7.01 19.52 -10.40
N GLY A 278 8.28 19.93 -10.45
CA GLY A 278 9.20 19.94 -9.31
C GLY A 278 9.54 18.52 -8.84
N SER A 279 10.79 18.11 -9.05
CA SER A 279 11.34 16.83 -8.58
C SER A 279 11.00 16.61 -7.10
N GLN A 280 9.99 15.80 -6.80
CA GLN A 280 9.88 15.21 -5.48
C GLN A 280 10.95 14.14 -5.45
N ASN A 281 12.12 14.50 -4.93
CA ASN A 281 13.15 13.53 -4.62
C ASN A 281 12.52 12.51 -3.67
N PHE A 282 12.25 11.32 -4.19
CA PHE A 282 11.88 10.16 -3.43
C PHE A 282 13.11 9.68 -2.68
N SER A 283 13.49 10.40 -1.62
CA SER A 283 14.30 9.79 -0.58
C SER A 283 13.39 8.82 0.15
N GLY A 284 13.55 7.54 -0.19
CA GLY A 284 12.91 6.40 0.45
C GLY A 284 13.55 6.05 1.79
N GLU A 285 14.19 6.99 2.47
CA GLU A 285 14.43 6.83 3.90
C GLU A 285 13.15 7.28 4.61
N ALA A 286 12.28 6.30 4.89
CA ALA A 286 11.57 6.39 6.15
C ALA A 286 12.66 6.59 7.21
N LEU A 287 12.70 7.77 7.83
CA LEU A 287 13.36 7.93 9.10
C LEU A 287 12.59 7.03 10.06
N ILE A 288 12.89 5.73 10.03
CA ILE A 288 12.66 4.86 11.17
C ILE A 288 13.61 5.44 12.18
N GLN A 289 13.14 6.43 12.94
CA GLN A 289 13.69 6.66 14.26
C GLN A 289 13.52 5.31 14.95
N HIS A 290 14.60 4.52 14.96
CA HIS A 290 14.76 3.43 15.88
C HIS A 290 14.84 4.09 17.26
N THR A 291 13.69 4.55 17.77
CA THR A 291 13.54 4.80 19.18
C THR A 291 13.73 3.43 19.81
N THR A 292 14.86 3.28 20.47
CA THR A 292 15.17 2.16 21.37
C THR A 292 14.30 2.19 22.63
N ASP A 293 13.25 3.01 22.63
CA ASP A 293 12.17 2.95 23.60
C ASP A 293 11.44 1.62 23.39
N VAL A 294 11.87 0.66 24.20
CA VAL A 294 11.08 -0.51 24.54
C VAL A 294 9.70 0.00 24.93
N CYS A 295 8.67 -0.36 24.16
CA CYS A 295 7.29 -0.16 24.60
C CYS A 295 7.18 -0.82 25.99
N PRO A 296 6.98 -0.06 27.07
CA PRO A 296 7.01 -0.63 28.43
C PRO A 296 5.84 -1.58 28.70
N THR A 297 4.90 -1.66 27.76
CA THR A 297 3.69 -2.48 27.86
C THR A 297 3.80 -3.71 26.97
N ALA A 298 3.65 -4.88 27.59
CA ALA A 298 3.53 -6.14 26.85
C ALA A 298 2.24 -6.13 26.03
N ILE A 299 2.38 -6.20 24.70
CA ILE A 299 1.25 -6.37 23.80
C ILE A 299 0.75 -7.81 23.96
N ASP A 300 -0.55 -7.96 24.19
CA ASP A 300 -1.18 -9.27 24.23
C ASP A 300 -1.36 -9.80 22.79
N TYR A 301 -0.67 -10.90 22.52
CA TYR A 301 -0.72 -11.63 21.26
C TYR A 301 -1.49 -12.95 21.38
N GLY A 302 -2.23 -13.16 22.48
CA GLY A 302 -2.98 -14.39 22.75
C GLY A 302 -4.11 -14.67 21.76
N GLU A 303 -4.62 -13.64 21.08
CA GLU A 303 -5.64 -13.75 20.03
C GLU A 303 -5.06 -13.97 18.62
N LEU A 304 -3.74 -14.07 18.46
CA LEU A 304 -3.14 -14.40 17.16
C LEU A 304 -3.58 -15.81 16.72
N ALA A 305 -4.31 -15.89 15.61
CA ALA A 305 -4.70 -17.16 15.00
C ALA A 305 -3.48 -17.77 14.29
N ARG A 306 -2.62 -18.43 15.07
CA ARG A 306 -1.38 -19.09 14.58
C ARG A 306 -1.66 -20.25 13.64
N ASP A 307 -2.87 -20.80 13.71
CA ASP A 307 -3.37 -21.90 12.87
C ASP A 307 -3.98 -21.42 11.53
N ARG A 308 -4.09 -20.11 11.32
CA ARG A 308 -4.73 -19.52 10.13
C ARG A 308 -3.80 -18.57 9.39
N GLU A 309 -2.88 -19.13 8.63
CA GLU A 309 -1.92 -18.38 7.80
C GLU A 309 -2.45 -18.04 6.39
N THR A 310 -3.77 -18.03 6.19
CA THR A 310 -4.43 -17.85 4.88
C THR A 310 -3.95 -16.61 4.12
N ILE A 311 -3.61 -15.51 4.80
CA ILE A 311 -3.12 -14.30 4.11
C ILE A 311 -1.71 -14.53 3.55
N SER A 312 -0.82 -15.13 4.34
CA SER A 312 0.53 -15.53 3.90
C SER A 312 0.47 -16.56 2.77
N GLU A 313 -0.41 -17.55 2.89
CA GLU A 313 -0.64 -18.55 1.85
C GLU A 313 -1.08 -17.88 0.53
N ASN A 314 -2.13 -17.07 0.57
CA ASN A 314 -2.65 -16.36 -0.59
C ASN A 314 -1.61 -15.41 -1.20
N ALA A 315 -0.88 -14.66 -0.38
CA ALA A 315 0.18 -13.77 -0.85
C ALA A 315 1.31 -14.54 -1.54
N THR A 316 1.70 -15.70 -0.96
CA THR A 316 2.74 -16.58 -1.50
C THR A 316 2.32 -17.18 -2.82
N ARG A 317 1.14 -17.81 -2.88
CA ARG A 317 0.58 -18.35 -4.12
C ARG A 317 0.44 -17.29 -5.20
N SER A 318 -0.05 -16.11 -4.82
CA SER A 318 -0.25 -15.00 -5.76
C SER A 318 1.07 -14.55 -6.38
N ILE A 319 2.12 -14.33 -5.58
CA ILE A 319 3.37 -13.80 -6.12
C ILE A 319 4.21 -14.86 -6.82
N PHE A 320 4.22 -16.10 -6.36
CA PHE A 320 4.93 -17.19 -7.04
C PHE A 320 4.21 -17.63 -8.32
N GLY A 321 2.88 -17.68 -8.31
CA GLY A 321 2.09 -17.87 -9.54
C GLY A 321 2.20 -16.70 -10.50
N TRP A 322 2.48 -15.49 -10.00
CA TRP A 322 2.89 -14.38 -10.83
C TRP A 322 4.29 -14.60 -11.43
N LEU A 323 5.29 -14.88 -10.62
CA LEU A 323 6.67 -15.06 -11.08
C LEU A 323 6.84 -16.22 -12.06
N ARG A 324 6.07 -17.30 -11.90
CA ARG A 324 6.19 -18.54 -12.68
C ARG A 324 4.94 -18.81 -13.53
N SER A 325 4.49 -17.81 -14.29
CA SER A 325 3.37 -17.98 -15.23
C SER A 325 3.62 -19.07 -16.27
N ASP A 326 4.88 -19.22 -16.68
CA ASP A 326 5.29 -20.07 -17.81
C ASP A 326 5.95 -21.38 -17.33
N GLY A 327 5.87 -21.67 -16.03
CA GLY A 327 6.51 -22.81 -15.38
C GLY A 327 7.66 -22.40 -14.46
N TYR A 328 8.23 -23.39 -13.78
CA TYR A 328 9.29 -23.22 -12.78
C TYR A 328 10.46 -24.16 -13.04
N ALA A 329 11.66 -23.77 -12.58
CA ALA A 329 12.86 -24.57 -12.74
C ALA A 329 12.84 -25.83 -11.86
N PRO A 330 13.47 -26.96 -12.25
CA PRO A 330 13.47 -28.19 -11.44
C PRO A 330 13.94 -28.02 -10.00
N ARG A 331 14.82 -27.04 -9.74
CA ARG A 331 15.32 -26.72 -8.39
C ARG A 331 14.29 -26.04 -7.49
N GLU A 332 13.19 -25.55 -8.03
CA GLU A 332 12.08 -24.96 -7.27
C GLU A 332 10.99 -25.98 -6.93
N ARG A 333 11.15 -27.25 -7.32
CA ARG A 333 10.14 -28.30 -7.11
C ARG A 333 9.66 -28.40 -5.66
N ASP A 334 10.58 -28.32 -4.71
CA ASP A 334 10.23 -28.41 -3.28
C ASP A 334 9.29 -27.28 -2.82
N ILE A 335 9.35 -26.10 -3.47
CA ILE A 335 8.41 -24.99 -3.20
C ILE A 335 7.01 -25.36 -3.67
N TRP A 336 6.90 -25.97 -4.86
CA TRP A 336 5.62 -26.32 -5.49
C TRP A 336 4.99 -27.59 -4.90
N ASP A 337 5.79 -28.46 -4.30
CA ASP A 337 5.32 -29.64 -3.55
C ASP A 337 4.78 -29.26 -2.16
N HIS A 338 4.99 -28.02 -1.70
CA HIS A 338 4.48 -27.53 -0.41
C HIS A 338 2.94 -27.46 -0.38
N GLU A 339 2.35 -27.70 0.79
CA GLU A 339 0.89 -27.74 0.99
C GLU A 339 0.16 -26.45 0.57
N TRP A 340 0.83 -25.29 0.64
CA TRP A 340 0.29 -24.01 0.17
C TRP A 340 0.07 -23.96 -1.35
N PHE A 341 0.78 -24.79 -2.13
CA PHE A 341 0.61 -24.89 -3.58
C PHE A 341 -0.13 -26.15 -4.00
N ASN A 342 0.04 -27.23 -3.23
CA ASN A 342 -0.61 -28.52 -3.46
C ASN A 342 -2.07 -28.48 -3.00
N MET A 343 -2.94 -27.88 -3.82
CA MET A 343 -4.38 -28.00 -3.64
C MET A 343 -4.80 -29.41 -4.07
N PRO A 344 -5.34 -30.26 -3.16
CA PRO A 344 -6.00 -31.47 -3.61
C PRO A 344 -7.08 -31.04 -4.60
N GLY A 345 -7.08 -31.66 -5.78
CA GLY A 345 -8.08 -31.37 -6.81
C GLY A 345 -9.45 -31.36 -6.15
N SER A 346 -10.15 -30.24 -6.28
CA SER A 346 -11.59 -30.28 -6.17
C SER A 346 -12.02 -31.19 -7.31
N ASP A 347 -12.30 -32.45 -7.02
CA ASP A 347 -12.94 -33.39 -7.93
C ASP A 347 -14.33 -32.82 -8.25
N GLU A 348 -14.38 -31.84 -9.14
CA GLU A 348 -15.60 -31.39 -9.80
C GLU A 348 -15.93 -32.38 -10.92
N ASP A 349 -16.11 -33.65 -10.57
CA ASP A 349 -16.62 -34.71 -11.44
C ASP A 349 -17.47 -35.67 -10.59
N ASP A 350 -18.56 -35.16 -9.99
CA ASP A 350 -19.82 -35.90 -9.77
C ASP A 350 -20.79 -35.06 -8.92
N VAL A 351 -21.57 -34.18 -9.56
CA VAL A 351 -22.84 -33.73 -8.99
C VAL A 351 -23.94 -33.96 -10.02
N ARG A 352 -24.60 -35.10 -9.87
CA ARG A 352 -25.97 -35.29 -10.37
C ARG A 352 -26.88 -34.38 -9.55
N ASP A 353 -27.84 -33.76 -10.25
CA ASP A 353 -29.00 -33.06 -9.69
C ASP A 353 -29.54 -33.78 -8.45
N ASP A 354 -29.60 -33.07 -7.33
CA ASP A 354 -30.77 -33.04 -6.45
C ASP A 354 -30.70 -31.84 -5.49
N VAL A 355 -31.88 -31.28 -5.24
CA VAL A 355 -32.16 -29.95 -4.69
C VAL A 355 -32.24 -29.94 -3.15
N GLU A 356 -31.85 -28.79 -2.55
CA GLU A 356 -32.14 -28.30 -1.18
C GLU A 356 -31.49 -29.05 0.02
N ASP A 357 -30.57 -28.39 0.74
CA ASP A 357 -30.87 -27.67 2.00
C ASP A 357 -29.62 -26.95 2.57
N ASP A 358 -29.89 -25.91 3.35
CA ASP A 358 -29.00 -24.90 3.92
C ASP A 358 -28.09 -25.43 5.05
N ASN A 359 -26.76 -25.30 4.90
CA ASN A 359 -25.79 -25.08 6.00
C ASN A 359 -24.35 -25.02 5.46
N THR A 360 -23.82 -23.81 5.27
CA THR A 360 -22.40 -23.60 4.93
C THR A 360 -21.53 -23.82 6.17
N THR A 361 -21.13 -25.07 6.40
CA THR A 361 -20.12 -25.42 7.39
C THR A 361 -18.76 -25.33 6.70
N PHE A 362 -17.96 -24.31 7.03
CA PHE A 362 -16.57 -24.25 6.58
C PHE A 362 -15.82 -25.45 7.17
N GLY A 363 -15.40 -26.36 6.30
CA GLY A 363 -14.60 -27.53 6.64
C GLY A 363 -13.33 -27.12 7.37
N THR A 364 -13.19 -27.61 8.59
CA THR A 364 -11.97 -27.52 9.38
C THR A 364 -10.99 -28.54 8.82
N SER A 365 -9.99 -28.07 8.06
CA SER A 365 -8.79 -28.88 7.81
C SER A 365 -7.97 -28.89 9.09
N THR A 366 -8.20 -29.87 9.94
CA THR A 366 -7.31 -30.24 11.04
C THR A 366 -6.16 -31.07 10.48
N GLY A 367 -5.17 -30.38 9.91
CA GLY A 367 -3.85 -30.92 9.61
C GLY A 367 -2.82 -30.00 10.25
N LEU A 368 -2.10 -30.48 11.26
CA LEU A 368 -1.01 -29.76 11.91
C LEU A 368 0.12 -29.54 10.88
N SER A 369 0.43 -28.28 10.56
CA SER A 369 1.47 -27.90 9.59
C SER A 369 2.88 -27.92 10.23
N PRO A 370 3.92 -28.38 9.51
CA PRO A 370 5.30 -28.15 9.90
C PRO A 370 5.79 -26.78 9.38
N TRP A 371 5.66 -25.77 10.24
CA TRP A 371 6.46 -24.53 10.40
C TRP A 371 7.18 -23.93 9.17
N VAL A 372 6.71 -22.74 8.77
CA VAL A 372 7.35 -21.74 7.87
C VAL A 372 8.79 -21.37 8.26
N GLU A 373 9.21 -21.65 9.51
CA GLU A 373 10.59 -21.45 9.97
C GLU A 373 11.62 -22.22 9.13
N SER A 374 11.26 -23.36 8.52
CA SER A 374 12.16 -24.12 7.65
C SER A 374 12.68 -23.30 6.46
N TRP A 375 11.83 -22.51 5.81
CA TRP A 375 12.21 -21.63 4.70
C TRP A 375 13.07 -20.44 5.14
N ILE A 376 12.91 -19.99 6.39
CA ILE A 376 13.73 -18.92 6.98
C ILE A 376 15.11 -19.44 7.37
N LEU A 377 15.22 -20.72 7.74
CA LEU A 377 16.47 -21.35 8.19
C LEU A 377 17.38 -21.76 7.02
N ASP A 378 16.84 -22.17 5.87
CA ASP A 378 17.64 -22.42 4.66
C ASP A 378 18.30 -21.14 4.12
N ALA A 379 17.69 -19.98 4.38
CA ALA A 379 18.29 -18.67 4.10
C ALA A 379 19.47 -18.32 5.05
N LYS A 380 19.57 -18.98 6.21
CA LYS A 380 20.69 -18.80 7.17
C LYS A 380 21.77 -19.88 7.04
N ALA A 381 21.41 -21.13 6.75
CA ALA A 381 22.37 -22.23 6.60
C ALA A 381 23.36 -21.97 5.44
N SER A 382 22.95 -21.25 4.40
CA SER A 382 23.82 -20.82 3.30
C SER A 382 24.87 -19.75 3.67
N THR A 383 24.85 -19.24 4.91
CA THR A 383 25.83 -18.26 5.42
C THR A 383 26.82 -18.82 6.45
N SER A 384 26.67 -20.07 6.91
CA SER A 384 27.52 -20.65 7.97
C SER A 384 28.60 -21.63 7.51
N ASP A 385 28.61 -22.07 6.25
CA ASP A 385 29.50 -23.17 5.80
C ASP A 385 30.86 -22.73 5.23
N SER A 386 31.30 -21.48 5.42
CA SER A 386 32.60 -21.01 4.90
C SER A 386 33.76 -20.90 5.90
N GLU A 387 33.55 -21.22 7.19
CA GLU A 387 34.63 -21.20 8.18
C GLU A 387 34.78 -22.54 8.92
N ALA A 388 35.48 -23.49 8.29
CA ALA A 388 36.53 -24.30 8.93
C ALA A 388 36.86 -25.54 8.07
N SER A 389 37.98 -25.51 7.34
CA SER A 389 38.98 -26.58 7.35
C SER A 389 40.05 -26.27 6.31
N GLY A 390 41.30 -26.12 6.76
CA GLY A 390 42.42 -25.83 5.87
C GLY A 390 43.74 -25.65 6.59
N THR A 391 44.12 -26.60 7.44
CA THR A 391 45.51 -26.74 7.89
C THR A 391 46.39 -27.15 6.71
N HIS A 392 47.36 -26.32 6.33
CA HIS A 392 48.57 -26.81 5.67
C HIS A 392 49.81 -25.98 6.04
N THR A 393 50.67 -26.64 6.81
CA THR A 393 52.10 -26.37 7.00
C THR A 393 52.84 -26.50 5.67
N LEU A 394 53.78 -25.60 5.38
CA LEU A 394 55.10 -25.97 4.84
C LEU A 394 56.11 -24.80 4.92
N VAL A 395 57.20 -25.12 5.62
CA VAL A 395 58.56 -24.55 5.62
C VAL A 395 59.06 -24.49 4.16
N THR A 396 59.69 -23.44 3.65
CA THR A 396 60.97 -22.79 4.04
C THR A 396 60.96 -21.29 3.81
#